data_AF-A0AA96QJJ2-F1
#
_entry.id   AF-A0AA96QJJ2-F1
#
_cell.length_a   1.000
_cell.length_b   1.000
_cell.length_c   1.000
_cell.angle_alpha   90.00
_cell.angle_beta   90.00
_cell.angle_gamma   90.00
#
_symmetry.space_group_name_H-M   'P 1'
#
loop_
_entity.id
_entity.type
_entity.pdbx_description
1 polymer ?
#
loop_
_entity_poly.entity_id
_entity_poly.type
_entity_poly.pdbx_seq_one_letter_code
_entity_poly.pdbx_strand_id
1 'polypeptide(L)'
;MSMIRGTSRGRTAQSPTTSAERVAAGDASASRSRSRWATAAGAALITVPGVVLLNAPSAAAWVPYCGESQFVQEIQVEDWADGHQKISVTPKGESRVAVDPNGATIAMWHAVQDCVGGLYGGRADTIYDQLECHQHFGAAWFATGESYDLETWRPTFGPGEWVSSHCGNELGTDPAGPISGHYRPDAGATDLEGAFDSVA
;
A
#
# COMPACT_ATOMS: atom_id res chain seq x y z
N MET A 1 -31.44 -41.78 32.14
CA MET A 1 -30.87 -41.58 33.49
C MET A 1 -29.37 -41.86 33.44
N SER A 2 -28.56 -40.82 33.46
CA SER A 2 -27.31 -40.72 34.24
C SER A 2 -26.65 -39.39 33.88
N MET A 3 -26.90 -38.40 34.73
CA MET A 3 -26.05 -37.23 34.93
C MET A 3 -24.85 -37.66 35.77
N ILE A 4 -23.67 -37.07 35.57
CA ILE A 4 -22.71 -36.74 36.64
C ILE A 4 -21.73 -35.65 36.13
N ARG A 5 -21.75 -34.53 36.86
CA ARG A 5 -20.69 -33.55 37.23
C ARG A 5 -19.36 -33.59 36.44
N GLY A 6 -18.76 -32.47 36.00
CA GLY A 6 -18.73 -31.13 36.57
C GLY A 6 -17.51 -30.95 37.48
N THR A 7 -16.40 -30.41 36.94
CA THR A 7 -15.38 -29.67 37.71
C THR A 7 -14.68 -28.65 36.81
N SER A 8 -14.95 -27.37 37.12
CA SER A 8 -14.20 -26.18 36.75
C SER A 8 -12.80 -26.16 37.37
N ARG A 9 -11.78 -25.70 36.63
CA ARG A 9 -10.60 -25.04 37.20
C ARG A 9 -10.05 -24.03 36.19
N GLY A 10 -10.29 -22.75 36.47
CA GLY A 10 -9.65 -21.64 35.79
C GLY A 10 -8.15 -21.60 36.09
N ARG A 11 -7.39 -21.05 35.15
CA ARG A 11 -6.03 -20.59 35.37
C ARG A 11 -5.79 -19.34 34.53
N THR A 12 -6.12 -18.20 35.11
CA THR A 12 -5.63 -16.88 34.75
C THR A 12 -4.19 -16.75 35.26
N ALA A 13 -3.26 -16.36 34.39
CA ALA A 13 -1.94 -15.83 34.73
C ALA A 13 -1.62 -14.78 33.65
N GLN A 14 -1.96 -13.50 33.88
CA GLN A 14 -1.14 -12.46 34.53
C GLN A 14 0.11 -12.08 33.74
N SER A 15 -0.02 -10.96 33.03
CA SER A 15 1.06 -10.11 32.52
C SER A 15 1.91 -9.54 33.67
N PRO A 16 3.23 -9.35 33.50
CA PRO A 16 3.98 -8.44 34.34
C PRO A 16 4.00 -7.03 33.72
N THR A 17 3.29 -6.11 34.37
CA THR A 17 3.48 -4.67 34.25
C THR A 17 4.55 -4.27 35.26
N THR A 18 5.66 -3.66 34.82
CA THR A 18 6.58 -2.98 35.74
C THR A 18 6.41 -1.47 35.58
N SER A 19 5.89 -0.87 36.65
CA SER A 19 5.86 0.57 36.94
C SER A 19 7.29 1.12 37.03
N ALA A 20 7.58 2.23 36.34
CA ALA A 20 7.70 3.57 36.91
C ALA A 20 9.04 3.86 37.62
N GLU A 21 9.88 4.65 36.95
CA GLU A 21 10.80 5.57 37.64
C GLU A 21 10.79 6.90 36.90
N ARG A 22 10.38 7.97 37.61
CA ARG A 22 10.28 9.35 37.14
C ARG A 22 10.78 10.23 38.28
N VAL A 23 11.98 10.81 38.17
CA VAL A 23 12.54 11.87 39.04
C VAL A 23 13.69 12.52 38.25
N ALA A 24 13.92 13.83 38.14
CA ALA A 24 13.19 15.05 38.48
C ALA A 24 13.74 16.19 37.61
N ALA A 25 12.90 17.21 37.40
CA ALA A 25 13.30 18.51 36.89
C ALA A 25 14.14 19.26 37.95
N GLY A 26 15.24 19.87 37.51
CA GLY A 26 16.01 20.83 38.31
C GLY A 26 15.68 22.25 37.86
N ASP A 27 14.76 22.90 38.58
CA ASP A 27 14.62 24.35 38.57
C ASP A 27 15.71 24.97 39.45
N ALA A 28 16.47 25.90 38.89
CA ALA A 28 17.27 26.83 39.68
C ALA A 28 17.00 28.26 39.17
N SER A 29 16.03 28.90 39.82
CA SER A 29 15.84 30.34 39.77
C SER A 29 16.88 31.02 40.66
N ALA A 30 17.66 31.95 40.11
CA ALA A 30 18.47 32.88 40.89
C ALA A 30 18.26 34.31 40.37
N SER A 31 17.98 35.19 41.32
CA SER A 31 17.39 36.51 41.11
C SER A 31 18.42 37.65 41.06
N ARG A 32 17.99 38.76 40.45
CA ARG A 32 18.35 40.17 40.70
C ARG A 32 19.76 40.63 40.29
N SER A 33 19.77 41.64 39.41
CA SER A 33 20.16 43.00 39.80
C SER A 33 19.79 44.00 38.70
N ARG A 34 19.21 45.14 39.09
CA ARG A 34 18.95 46.30 38.23
C ARG A 34 20.14 47.23 38.32
N SER A 35 20.59 47.80 37.19
CA SER A 35 21.16 49.15 37.19
C SER A 35 20.92 49.83 35.85
N ARG A 36 20.26 50.98 35.92
CA ARG A 36 19.95 51.89 34.82
C ARG A 36 21.17 52.75 34.51
N TRP A 37 21.53 52.87 33.25
CA TRP A 37 22.16 54.09 32.70
C TRP A 37 21.54 54.33 31.33
N ALA A 38 21.05 55.55 31.12
CA ALA A 38 20.46 56.03 29.88
C ALA A 38 21.45 56.99 29.22
N THR A 39 21.58 56.86 27.89
CA THR A 39 21.94 57.85 26.85
C THR A 39 22.35 57.03 25.63
N ALA A 40 22.18 57.40 24.36
CA ALA A 40 21.38 58.34 23.61
C ALA A 40 21.87 58.15 22.16
N ALA A 41 20.97 58.29 21.18
CA ALA A 41 21.26 58.65 19.78
C ALA A 41 22.23 57.77 18.94
N GLY A 42 21.71 57.28 17.81
CA GLY A 42 22.53 56.72 16.75
C GLY A 42 21.69 56.03 15.69
N ALA A 43 21.10 56.83 14.80
CA ALA A 43 20.42 56.33 13.61
C ALA A 43 21.44 55.67 12.66
N ALA A 44 21.18 54.43 12.27
CA ALA A 44 21.66 53.85 11.02
C ALA A 44 20.62 52.81 10.57
N LEU A 45 19.67 53.26 9.76
CA LEU A 45 18.84 52.37 8.94
C LEU A 45 19.74 51.73 7.89
N ILE A 46 20.23 50.53 8.16
CA ILE A 46 20.66 49.62 7.10
C ILE A 46 19.47 48.72 6.82
N THR A 47 18.67 49.09 5.82
CA THR A 47 17.73 48.17 5.18
C THR A 47 18.54 47.11 4.45
N VAL A 48 18.82 46.00 5.13
CA VAL A 48 19.15 44.75 4.45
C VAL A 48 17.83 44.23 3.89
N PRO A 49 17.70 43.96 2.58
CA PRO A 49 16.57 43.18 2.10
C PRO A 49 16.69 41.80 2.74
N GLY A 50 15.90 41.57 3.79
CA GLY A 50 15.74 40.26 4.38
C GLY A 50 15.09 39.38 3.33
N VAL A 51 15.92 38.62 2.61
CA VAL A 51 15.47 37.46 1.85
C VAL A 51 14.92 36.50 2.90
N VAL A 52 13.61 36.49 3.08
CA VAL A 52 12.94 35.41 3.78
C VAL A 52 13.07 34.21 2.84
N LEU A 53 14.13 33.43 3.02
CA LEU A 53 14.21 32.08 2.49
C LEU A 53 13.15 31.27 3.22
N LEU A 54 11.93 31.28 2.69
CA LEU A 54 10.94 30.23 2.94
C LEU A 54 11.49 28.96 2.31
N ASN A 55 12.40 28.30 3.03
CA ASN A 55 12.71 26.89 2.84
C ASN A 55 11.48 26.10 3.29
N ALA A 56 10.51 25.94 2.40
CA ALA A 56 9.66 24.78 2.44
C ALA A 56 10.32 23.76 1.50
N PRO A 57 10.98 22.71 2.00
CA PRO A 57 11.19 21.54 1.17
C PRO A 57 9.80 20.93 0.94
N SER A 58 9.13 21.36 -0.12
CA SER A 58 8.23 20.44 -0.80
C SER A 58 9.11 19.50 -1.61
N ALA A 59 9.85 18.65 -0.89
CA ALA A 59 10.17 17.36 -1.45
C ALA A 59 8.82 16.71 -1.68
N ALA A 60 8.34 16.78 -2.94
CA ALA A 60 7.47 15.74 -3.41
C ALA A 60 8.23 14.45 -3.12
N ALA A 61 7.83 13.74 -2.06
CA ALA A 61 8.36 12.42 -1.78
C ALA A 61 8.01 11.59 -3.01
N TRP A 62 9.02 11.41 -3.86
CA TRP A 62 8.92 10.61 -5.05
C TRP A 62 8.79 9.16 -4.57
N VAL A 63 7.60 8.61 -4.77
CA VAL A 63 7.33 7.18 -4.65
C VAL A 63 7.39 6.65 -6.08
N PRO A 64 8.16 5.58 -6.36
CA PRO A 64 8.19 4.99 -7.69
C PRO A 64 6.77 4.61 -8.09
N TYR A 65 6.27 5.20 -9.17
CA TYR A 65 4.93 4.90 -9.65
C TYR A 65 4.94 3.45 -10.18
N CYS A 66 4.17 2.59 -9.51
CA CYS A 66 4.14 1.11 -9.54
C CYS A 66 5.23 0.35 -8.78
N GLY A 67 6.36 0.97 -8.38
CA GLY A 67 7.44 0.32 -7.63
C GLY A 67 8.15 -0.83 -8.36
N GLU A 68 9.27 -1.28 -7.82
CA GLU A 68 9.85 -2.57 -8.23
C GLU A 68 9.03 -3.72 -7.60
N SER A 69 8.70 -4.74 -8.38
CA SER A 69 7.98 -5.92 -7.88
C SER A 69 8.81 -7.19 -8.02
N GLN A 70 8.89 -7.97 -6.95
CA GLN A 70 9.48 -9.31 -6.97
C GLN A 70 8.69 -10.28 -7.86
N PHE A 71 7.38 -10.06 -8.08
CA PHE A 71 6.51 -11.07 -8.68
C PHE A 71 5.72 -10.60 -9.90
N VAL A 72 5.69 -9.29 -10.15
CA VAL A 72 5.01 -8.69 -11.31
C VAL A 72 6.04 -8.19 -12.30
N GLN A 73 5.86 -8.54 -13.57
CA GLN A 73 6.66 -8.06 -14.69
C GLN A 73 6.08 -6.77 -15.28
N GLU A 74 4.77 -6.71 -15.41
CA GLU A 74 4.06 -5.59 -16.05
C GLU A 74 2.61 -5.52 -15.55
N ILE A 75 2.08 -4.31 -15.51
CA ILE A 75 0.66 -4.04 -15.26
C ILE A 75 0.15 -3.16 -16.40
N GLN A 76 -0.92 -3.59 -17.05
CA GLN A 76 -1.67 -2.78 -18.02
C GLN A 76 -3.10 -2.58 -17.52
N VAL A 77 -3.65 -1.40 -17.79
CA VAL A 77 -4.99 -1.02 -17.36
C VAL A 77 -5.80 -0.59 -18.57
N GLU A 78 -6.96 -1.21 -18.71
CA GLU A 78 -8.04 -0.74 -19.57
C GLU A 78 -9.08 -0.02 -18.70
N ASP A 79 -9.49 1.17 -19.11
CA ASP A 79 -10.54 1.95 -18.45
C ASP A 79 -11.79 1.96 -19.34
N TRP A 80 -12.95 1.64 -18.77
CA TRP A 80 -14.25 1.74 -19.44
C TRP A 80 -14.93 3.07 -19.14
N ALA A 81 -15.77 3.51 -20.06
CA ALA A 81 -16.46 4.80 -19.97
C ALA A 81 -17.42 4.93 -18.77
N ASP A 82 -17.88 3.81 -18.20
CA ASP A 82 -18.73 3.75 -17.01
C ASP A 82 -17.92 3.64 -15.70
N GLY A 83 -16.60 3.75 -15.78
CA GLY A 83 -15.68 3.75 -14.64
C GLY A 83 -15.24 2.35 -14.20
N HIS A 84 -15.62 1.29 -14.92
CA HIS A 84 -15.00 -0.02 -14.74
C HIS A 84 -13.58 -0.05 -15.28
N GLN A 85 -12.78 -0.96 -14.73
CA GLN A 85 -11.39 -1.19 -15.09
C GLN A 85 -11.11 -2.69 -15.18
N LYS A 86 -10.21 -3.04 -16.11
CA LYS A 86 -9.54 -4.33 -16.23
C LYS A 86 -8.07 -4.10 -16.05
N ILE A 87 -7.47 -4.88 -15.17
CA ILE A 87 -6.07 -4.80 -14.80
C ILE A 87 -5.43 -6.10 -15.24
N SER A 88 -4.61 -6.03 -16.28
CA SER A 88 -3.85 -7.17 -16.77
C SER A 88 -2.49 -7.19 -16.09
N VAL A 89 -2.29 -8.15 -15.20
CA VAL A 89 -1.03 -8.33 -14.46
C VAL A 89 -0.23 -9.44 -15.11
N THR A 90 0.94 -9.13 -15.67
CA THR A 90 1.86 -10.15 -16.17
C THR A 90 2.75 -10.63 -15.03
N PRO A 91 2.56 -11.85 -14.49
CA PRO A 91 3.43 -12.37 -13.43
C PRO A 91 4.81 -12.76 -13.98
N LYS A 92 5.84 -12.58 -13.17
CA LYS A 92 7.15 -13.20 -13.40
C LYS A 92 7.04 -14.72 -13.25
N GLY A 93 7.94 -15.45 -13.92
CA GLY A 93 7.98 -16.92 -13.83
C GLY A 93 8.12 -17.44 -12.41
N GLU A 94 8.90 -16.76 -11.57
CA GLU A 94 9.09 -17.10 -10.14
C GLU A 94 7.83 -16.93 -9.29
N SER A 95 6.94 -16.00 -9.66
CA SER A 95 5.63 -15.88 -8.99
C SER A 95 4.78 -17.12 -9.26
N ARG A 96 4.72 -17.57 -10.52
CA ARG A 96 3.87 -18.69 -10.94
C ARG A 96 4.17 -20.00 -10.20
N VAL A 97 5.40 -20.17 -9.73
CA VAL A 97 5.86 -21.37 -9.02
C VAL A 97 6.30 -21.06 -7.59
N ALA A 98 5.86 -19.93 -7.03
CA ALA A 98 6.24 -19.51 -5.69
C ALA A 98 5.91 -20.59 -4.65
N VAL A 99 6.88 -20.89 -3.79
CA VAL A 99 6.73 -21.86 -2.69
C VAL A 99 5.68 -21.40 -1.68
N ASP A 100 5.62 -20.08 -1.46
CA ASP A 100 4.57 -19.43 -0.69
C ASP A 100 3.62 -18.68 -1.65
N PRO A 101 2.57 -19.34 -2.17
CA PRO A 101 1.64 -18.71 -3.10
C PRO A 101 0.88 -17.56 -2.45
N ASN A 102 0.58 -17.62 -1.15
CA ASN A 102 -0.13 -16.55 -0.45
C ASN A 102 0.76 -15.32 -0.29
N GLY A 103 2.02 -15.51 0.09
CA GLY A 103 3.01 -14.44 0.11
C GLY A 103 3.20 -13.80 -1.26
N ALA A 104 3.22 -14.59 -2.33
CA ALA A 104 3.25 -14.09 -3.70
C ALA A 104 2.00 -13.27 -4.05
N THR A 105 0.79 -13.77 -3.74
CA THR A 105 -0.47 -13.04 -3.93
C THR A 105 -0.43 -11.68 -3.24
N ILE A 106 -0.02 -11.63 -1.96
CA ILE A 106 0.02 -10.38 -1.18
C ILE A 106 1.01 -9.37 -1.80
N ALA A 107 2.19 -9.83 -2.21
CA ALA A 107 3.17 -8.96 -2.85
C ALA A 107 2.72 -8.47 -4.23
N MET A 108 2.09 -9.31 -5.03
CA MET A 108 1.46 -8.91 -6.29
C MET A 108 0.32 -7.93 -6.06
N TRP A 109 -0.49 -8.13 -5.03
CA TRP A 109 -1.58 -7.24 -4.66
C TRP A 109 -1.06 -5.85 -4.31
N HIS A 110 -0.01 -5.74 -3.51
CA HIS A 110 0.59 -4.44 -3.20
C HIS A 110 1.14 -3.75 -4.44
N ALA A 111 1.79 -4.48 -5.36
CA ALA A 111 2.20 -3.90 -6.64
C ALA A 111 1.01 -3.35 -7.45
N VAL A 112 -0.13 -4.06 -7.46
CA VAL A 112 -1.36 -3.57 -8.10
C VAL A 112 -1.90 -2.32 -7.40
N GLN A 113 -1.95 -2.30 -6.06
CA GLN A 113 -2.43 -1.14 -5.30
C GLN A 113 -1.56 0.11 -5.48
N ASP A 114 -0.25 -0.07 -5.57
CA ASP A 114 0.70 1.03 -5.78
C ASP A 114 0.62 1.59 -7.20
N CYS A 115 0.15 0.78 -8.16
CA CYS A 115 0.15 1.09 -9.59
C CYS A 115 -1.22 1.56 -10.11
N VAL A 116 -2.32 1.09 -9.52
CA VAL A 116 -3.68 1.34 -9.99
C VAL A 116 -4.51 2.02 -8.90
N GLY A 117 -4.83 3.30 -9.13
CA GLY A 117 -5.70 4.06 -8.24
C GLY A 117 -7.17 3.64 -8.32
N GLY A 118 -7.94 3.92 -7.26
CA GLY A 118 -9.39 3.70 -7.25
C GLY A 118 -9.83 2.34 -6.72
N LEU A 119 -8.89 1.45 -6.36
CA LEU A 119 -9.16 0.14 -5.79
C LEU A 119 -9.49 0.23 -4.30
N TYR A 120 -10.77 0.50 -3.99
CA TYR A 120 -11.28 0.56 -2.62
C TYR A 120 -12.58 -0.21 -2.45
N GLY A 121 -12.86 -0.66 -1.21
CA GLY A 121 -14.07 -1.41 -0.88
C GLY A 121 -14.28 -2.61 -1.79
N GLY A 122 -15.53 -2.85 -2.22
CA GLY A 122 -15.85 -3.99 -3.07
C GLY A 122 -15.08 -4.08 -4.40
N ARG A 123 -14.54 -2.96 -4.91
CA ARG A 123 -13.65 -2.98 -6.08
C ARG A 123 -12.29 -3.60 -5.75
N ALA A 124 -11.75 -3.32 -4.57
CA ALA A 124 -10.52 -3.96 -4.12
C ALA A 124 -10.76 -5.45 -3.85
N ASP A 125 -11.88 -5.77 -3.18
CA ASP A 125 -12.21 -7.14 -2.79
C ASP A 125 -12.31 -8.07 -4.02
N THR A 126 -13.04 -7.66 -5.07
CA THR A 126 -13.16 -8.49 -6.28
C THR A 126 -11.82 -8.68 -7.02
N ILE A 127 -10.96 -7.66 -7.06
CA ILE A 127 -9.64 -7.78 -7.69
C ILE A 127 -8.74 -8.73 -6.90
N TYR A 128 -8.81 -8.67 -5.56
CA TYR A 128 -8.06 -9.58 -4.70
C TYR A 128 -8.52 -11.03 -4.86
N ASP A 129 -9.83 -11.29 -4.89
CA ASP A 129 -10.38 -12.66 -5.09
C ASP A 129 -9.93 -13.27 -6.42
N GLN A 130 -9.94 -12.47 -7.50
CA GLN A 130 -9.45 -12.89 -8.83
C GLN A 130 -7.95 -13.19 -8.79
N LEU A 131 -7.16 -12.32 -8.15
CA LEU A 131 -5.71 -12.49 -8.03
C LEU A 131 -5.36 -13.75 -7.22
N GLU A 132 -6.08 -14.02 -6.13
CA GLU A 132 -5.91 -15.26 -5.34
C GLU A 132 -6.15 -16.50 -6.19
N CYS A 133 -7.24 -16.52 -6.97
CA CYS A 133 -7.54 -17.65 -7.84
C CYS A 133 -6.46 -17.86 -8.90
N HIS A 134 -6.06 -16.79 -9.59
CA HIS A 134 -5.03 -16.87 -10.62
C HIS A 134 -3.70 -17.35 -10.04
N GLN A 135 -3.31 -16.84 -8.88
CA GLN A 135 -2.07 -17.24 -8.23
C GLN A 135 -2.11 -18.68 -7.73
N HIS A 136 -3.27 -19.14 -7.23
CA HIS A 136 -3.46 -20.55 -6.86
C HIS A 136 -3.18 -21.50 -8.03
N PHE A 137 -3.56 -21.12 -9.25
CA PHE A 137 -3.31 -21.88 -10.46
C PHE A 137 -2.07 -21.42 -11.25
N GLY A 138 -1.20 -20.58 -10.68
CA GLY A 138 -0.13 -19.89 -11.42
C GLY A 138 0.80 -20.82 -12.21
N ALA A 139 1.06 -22.02 -11.68
CA ALA A 139 1.88 -23.05 -12.33
C ALA A 139 1.20 -23.69 -13.56
N ALA A 140 -0.13 -23.66 -13.61
CA ALA A 140 -0.93 -24.11 -14.74
C ALA A 140 -1.11 -22.96 -15.74
N TRP A 141 -0.02 -22.52 -16.36
CA TRP A 141 -0.01 -21.38 -17.30
C TRP A 141 -1.06 -21.48 -18.42
N PHE A 142 -1.35 -22.69 -18.90
CA PHE A 142 -2.38 -22.94 -19.91
C PHE A 142 -3.81 -22.65 -19.42
N ALA A 143 -4.04 -22.63 -18.10
CA ALA A 143 -5.32 -22.36 -17.47
C ALA A 143 -5.47 -20.89 -17.05
N THR A 144 -4.37 -20.23 -16.66
CA THR A 144 -4.40 -18.83 -16.20
C THR A 144 -4.15 -17.81 -17.31
N GLY A 145 -3.55 -18.22 -18.43
CA GLY A 145 -3.07 -17.29 -19.46
C GLY A 145 -1.72 -16.65 -19.15
N GLU A 146 -1.24 -15.80 -20.06
CA GLU A 146 0.03 -15.06 -19.96
C GLU A 146 -0.04 -13.95 -18.90
N SER A 147 -1.17 -13.24 -18.83
CA SER A 147 -1.54 -12.29 -17.78
C SER A 147 -2.61 -12.89 -16.86
N TYR A 148 -2.73 -12.33 -15.67
CA TYR A 148 -3.90 -12.44 -14.82
C TYR A 148 -4.78 -11.23 -15.09
N ASP A 149 -5.97 -11.48 -15.61
CA ASP A 149 -6.91 -10.44 -16.01
C ASP A 149 -7.87 -10.20 -14.85
N LEU A 150 -7.76 -9.04 -14.20
CA LEU A 150 -8.50 -8.71 -12.98
C LEU A 150 -9.53 -7.62 -13.27
N GLU A 151 -10.80 -7.94 -13.10
CA GLU A 151 -11.90 -7.13 -13.65
C GLU A 151 -12.83 -6.60 -12.54
N THR A 152 -12.94 -5.28 -12.45
CA THR A 152 -13.64 -4.59 -11.35
C THR A 152 -15.18 -4.75 -11.35
N TRP A 153 -15.76 -5.33 -12.39
CA TRP A 153 -17.20 -5.59 -12.51
C TRP A 153 -17.60 -7.01 -12.11
N ARG A 154 -16.63 -7.87 -11.80
CA ARG A 154 -16.90 -9.21 -11.30
C ARG A 154 -17.39 -9.14 -9.85
N PRO A 155 -18.34 -9.99 -9.44
CA PRO A 155 -18.67 -10.14 -8.02
C PRO A 155 -17.51 -10.76 -7.24
N THR A 156 -17.51 -10.63 -5.92
CA THR A 156 -16.62 -11.40 -5.04
C THR A 156 -16.99 -12.87 -5.05
N PHE A 157 -16.00 -13.74 -4.89
CA PHE A 157 -16.16 -15.20 -4.94
C PHE A 157 -15.03 -15.90 -4.19
N GLY A 158 -15.20 -17.18 -3.84
CA GLY A 158 -14.26 -17.89 -2.99
C GLY A 158 -13.62 -19.13 -3.61
N PRO A 159 -12.74 -19.81 -2.84
CA PRO A 159 -12.07 -21.05 -3.28
C PRO A 159 -12.99 -22.16 -3.77
N GLY A 160 -14.24 -22.20 -3.29
CA GLY A 160 -15.24 -23.18 -3.74
C GLY A 160 -15.72 -22.97 -5.18
N GLU A 161 -15.49 -21.78 -5.76
CA GLU A 161 -16.03 -21.37 -7.06
C GLU A 161 -14.93 -21.20 -8.13
N TRP A 162 -13.67 -21.09 -7.71
CA TRP A 162 -12.50 -20.77 -8.55
C TRP A 162 -12.44 -21.50 -9.90
N VAL A 163 -12.64 -22.82 -9.91
CA VAL A 163 -12.59 -23.61 -11.16
C VAL A 163 -13.82 -23.36 -12.03
N SER A 164 -15.01 -23.37 -11.43
CA SER A 164 -16.28 -23.18 -12.16
C SER A 164 -16.49 -21.77 -12.67
N SER A 165 -15.88 -20.77 -12.03
CA SER A 165 -15.95 -19.37 -12.43
C SER A 165 -14.84 -18.95 -13.38
N HIS A 166 -13.89 -19.86 -13.68
CA HIS A 166 -12.67 -19.55 -14.42
C HIS A 166 -11.95 -18.32 -13.83
N CYS A 167 -11.70 -18.37 -12.52
CA CYS A 167 -11.14 -17.26 -11.75
C CYS A 167 -11.92 -15.94 -11.82
N GLY A 168 -13.23 -16.03 -11.98
CA GLY A 168 -14.13 -14.87 -11.99
C GLY A 168 -14.47 -14.37 -13.39
N ASN A 169 -13.73 -14.78 -14.43
CA ASN A 169 -13.94 -14.33 -15.81
C ASN A 169 -15.34 -14.67 -16.36
N GLU A 170 -16.01 -15.69 -15.80
CA GLU A 170 -17.37 -16.08 -16.20
C GLU A 170 -18.47 -15.54 -15.27
N LEU A 171 -18.12 -14.74 -14.27
CA LEU A 171 -19.09 -14.17 -13.32
C LEU A 171 -19.51 -12.75 -13.70
N GLY A 172 -20.68 -12.32 -13.24
CA GLY A 172 -21.16 -10.95 -13.46
C GLY A 172 -21.55 -10.68 -14.92
N THR A 173 -21.42 -9.42 -15.35
CA THR A 173 -21.78 -8.99 -16.70
C THR A 173 -20.77 -7.96 -17.17
N ASP A 174 -20.24 -8.15 -18.38
CA ASP A 174 -19.27 -7.23 -18.94
C ASP A 174 -19.88 -5.83 -19.12
N PRO A 175 -19.13 -4.77 -18.80
CA PRO A 175 -19.60 -3.41 -18.95
C PRO A 175 -19.99 -3.12 -20.40
N ALA A 176 -21.13 -2.47 -20.58
CA ALA A 176 -21.59 -2.05 -21.89
C ALA A 176 -20.93 -0.73 -22.28
N GLY A 177 -20.24 -0.70 -23.42
CA GLY A 177 -19.69 0.53 -23.96
C GLY A 177 -18.25 0.38 -24.45
N PRO A 178 -17.67 1.47 -24.99
CA PRO A 178 -16.31 1.44 -25.47
C PRO A 178 -15.30 1.47 -24.32
N ILE A 179 -14.16 0.86 -24.55
CA ILE A 179 -12.93 1.15 -23.80
C ILE A 179 -12.60 2.63 -24.02
N SER A 180 -12.45 3.36 -22.92
CA SER A 180 -12.16 4.80 -22.88
C SER A 180 -10.66 5.10 -22.84
N GLY A 181 -9.85 4.14 -22.39
CA GLY A 181 -8.40 4.24 -22.36
C GLY A 181 -7.74 2.88 -22.17
N HIS A 182 -6.51 2.76 -22.65
CA HIS A 182 -5.62 1.64 -22.38
C HIS A 182 -4.23 2.22 -22.13
N TYR A 183 -3.63 1.91 -20.99
CA TYR A 183 -2.33 2.45 -20.60
C TYR A 183 -1.56 1.49 -19.70
N ARG A 184 -0.24 1.62 -19.73
CA ARG A 184 0.65 1.03 -18.74
C ARG A 184 0.98 2.13 -17.71
N PRO A 185 0.61 1.98 -16.43
CA PRO A 185 0.72 3.10 -15.50
C PRO A 185 2.16 3.57 -15.30
N ASP A 186 3.15 2.69 -15.28
CA ASP A 186 4.58 3.01 -15.16
C ASP A 186 5.26 3.38 -16.50
N ALA A 187 4.53 3.49 -17.61
CA ALA A 187 5.13 3.82 -18.90
C ALA A 187 5.80 5.20 -18.90
N GLY A 188 7.11 5.22 -19.19
CA GLY A 188 7.89 6.46 -19.23
C GLY A 188 8.37 6.95 -17.86
N ALA A 189 8.17 6.17 -16.80
CA ALA A 189 8.80 6.41 -15.51
C ALA A 189 10.30 6.09 -15.58
N THR A 190 11.14 6.99 -15.06
CA THR A 190 12.59 6.83 -14.98
C THR A 190 13.02 6.98 -13.52
N ASP A 191 13.87 6.07 -13.05
CA ASP A 191 14.58 6.22 -11.78
C ASP A 191 15.68 7.27 -11.94
N LEU A 192 15.40 8.47 -11.44
CA LEU A 192 16.36 9.55 -11.52
C LEU A 192 17.46 9.43 -10.45
N GLU A 193 17.27 8.58 -9.42
CA GLU A 193 18.12 8.53 -8.23
C GLU A 193 18.82 7.17 -8.02
N GLY A 194 18.57 6.18 -8.89
CA GLY A 194 19.18 4.83 -8.80
C GLY A 194 18.71 4.03 -7.58
N ALA A 195 17.52 4.34 -7.05
CA ALA A 195 16.94 3.65 -5.91
C ALA A 195 16.65 2.17 -6.24
N PHE A 196 16.35 1.83 -7.49
CA PHE A 196 16.07 0.47 -7.93
C PHE A 196 17.28 -0.47 -7.80
N ASP A 197 18.51 0.05 -7.85
CA ASP A 197 19.73 -0.77 -7.69
C ASP A 197 19.99 -1.19 -6.22
N SER A 198 19.19 -0.69 -5.26
CA SER A 198 19.44 -0.85 -3.81
C SER A 198 18.50 -1.82 -3.08
N VAL A 199 17.52 -2.41 -3.79
CA VAL A 199 16.46 -3.26 -3.20
C VAL A 199 16.56 -4.74 -3.63
N ALA A 200 17.67 -5.14 -4.27
CA ALA A 200 17.97 -6.53 -4.62
C ALA A 200 18.27 -7.44 -3.42
#